data_AF-A0A8J5T2B4-F1
#
_entry.id   AF-A0A8J5T2B4-F1
#
_cell.length_a   1.000
_cell.length_b   1.000
_cell.length_c   1.000
_cell.angle_alpha   90.00
_cell.angle_beta   90.00
_cell.angle_gamma   90.00
#
_symmetry.space_group_name_H-M   'P 1'
#
loop_
_entity.id
_entity.type
_entity.pdbx_description
1 polymer ?
#
loop_
_entity_poly.entity_id
_entity_poly.type
_entity_poly.pdbx_seq_one_letter_code
_entity_poly.pdbx_strand_id
1 'polypeptide(L)'
;MDSLPTFLDEQTFECIERELGFPLDSIYSSISPSPIAAVSLGQVYKARLKYSGNLLSDVVALMDELARRVYQELNYVQEGQNARRFKKLYADKQDVLVPDIFWDYTSSKVLTMEWIEGTKLNHQAAIEKQGLKVLDLVNIGIQCSLRQHLEYGYFHSDPHPGNILATPEGKLAFLDFDVSPIVPTLKNFFDDALNSSTKRQ
;
A
#
# COMPACT_ATOMS: atom_id res chain seq x y z
N MET A 1 11.15 8.80 -17.81
CA MET A 1 10.35 7.75 -18.47
C MET A 1 11.12 6.47 -18.23
N ASP A 2 11.03 5.95 -17.00
CA ASP A 2 11.84 4.80 -16.58
C ASP A 2 11.09 3.53 -16.98
N SER A 3 11.60 2.88 -18.02
CA SER A 3 11.17 1.55 -18.42
C SER A 3 11.78 0.54 -17.45
N LEU A 4 11.07 0.29 -16.35
CA LEU A 4 11.32 -0.87 -15.49
C LEU A 4 11.14 -2.15 -16.32
N PRO A 5 11.85 -3.25 -16.00
CA PRO A 5 11.71 -4.51 -16.73
C PRO A 5 10.26 -5.01 -16.59
N THR A 6 9.51 -4.92 -17.67
CA THR A 6 8.17 -5.51 -17.76
C THR A 6 8.34 -7.01 -17.96
N PHE A 7 7.87 -7.81 -17.01
CA PHE A 7 7.67 -9.24 -17.24
C PHE A 7 6.59 -9.44 -18.32
N LEU A 8 6.59 -10.61 -18.96
CA LEU A 8 5.50 -10.96 -19.86
C LEU A 8 4.23 -11.16 -19.02
N ASP A 9 3.13 -10.55 -19.45
CA ASP A 9 1.83 -10.61 -18.75
C ASP A 9 1.34 -12.06 -18.58
N GLU A 10 1.71 -12.96 -19.50
CA GLU A 10 1.42 -14.40 -19.41
C GLU A 10 2.09 -15.06 -18.19
N GLN A 11 3.36 -14.76 -17.91
CA GLN A 11 4.10 -15.32 -16.76
C GLN A 11 3.51 -14.84 -15.43
N THR A 12 3.08 -13.58 -15.41
CA THR A 12 2.34 -12.98 -14.29
C THR A 12 1.08 -13.77 -13.97
N PHE A 13 0.27 -14.03 -15.00
CA PHE A 13 -1.01 -14.72 -14.86
C PHE A 13 -0.81 -16.16 -14.39
N GLU A 14 0.15 -16.89 -14.97
CA GLU A 14 0.52 -18.23 -14.49
C GLU A 14 0.98 -18.23 -13.03
N CYS A 15 1.73 -17.20 -12.61
CA CYS A 15 2.15 -17.07 -11.22
C CYS A 15 0.95 -16.87 -10.29
N ILE A 16 0.00 -16.01 -10.64
CA ILE A 16 -1.22 -15.78 -9.85
C ILE A 16 -2.02 -17.07 -9.71
N GLU A 17 -2.24 -17.81 -10.80
CA GLU A 17 -2.98 -19.06 -10.76
C GLU A 17 -2.30 -20.11 -9.88
N ARG A 18 -0.97 -20.22 -9.99
CA ARG A 18 -0.16 -21.13 -9.17
C ARG A 18 -0.22 -20.78 -7.69
N GLU A 19 -0.14 -19.50 -7.35
CA GLU A 19 -0.10 -19.00 -5.97
C GLU A 19 -1.47 -19.07 -5.29
N LEU A 20 -2.54 -18.80 -6.03
CA LEU A 20 -3.91 -18.87 -5.52
C LEU A 20 -4.52 -20.27 -5.65
N GLY A 21 -3.96 -21.13 -6.49
CA GLY A 21 -4.44 -22.51 -6.70
C GLY A 21 -5.70 -22.62 -7.57
N PHE A 22 -6.10 -21.53 -8.22
CA PHE A 22 -7.29 -21.48 -9.07
C PHE A 22 -7.00 -20.75 -10.39
N PRO A 23 -7.64 -21.15 -11.51
CA PRO A 23 -7.59 -20.39 -12.76
C PRO A 23 -8.09 -18.95 -12.59
N LEU A 24 -7.50 -17.99 -13.31
CA LEU A 24 -7.86 -16.57 -13.22
C LEU A 24 -9.35 -16.35 -13.51
N ASP A 25 -9.87 -17.05 -14.51
CA ASP A 25 -11.28 -16.95 -14.91
C ASP A 25 -12.23 -17.52 -13.86
N SER A 26 -11.77 -18.33 -12.90
CA SER A 26 -12.61 -18.76 -11.77
C SER A 26 -12.69 -17.71 -10.66
N ILE A 27 -11.64 -16.87 -10.53
CA ILE A 27 -11.51 -15.84 -9.49
C ILE A 27 -12.09 -14.50 -9.98
N TYR A 28 -11.69 -14.06 -11.16
CA TYR A 28 -11.94 -12.72 -11.68
C TYR A 28 -12.99 -12.72 -12.81
N SER A 29 -13.94 -11.79 -12.74
CA SER A 29 -14.84 -11.52 -13.87
C SER A 29 -14.12 -10.77 -14.99
N SER A 30 -13.10 -10.00 -14.62
CA SER A 30 -12.21 -9.27 -15.54
C SER A 30 -10.90 -8.94 -14.82
N ILE A 31 -9.78 -8.96 -15.55
CA ILE A 31 -8.48 -8.46 -15.12
C ILE A 31 -7.88 -7.65 -16.27
N SER A 32 -7.15 -6.57 -15.96
CA SER A 32 -6.49 -5.76 -16.98
C SER A 32 -5.47 -6.62 -17.75
N PRO A 33 -5.43 -6.55 -19.09
CA PRO A 33 -4.52 -7.39 -19.88
C PRO A 33 -3.05 -6.98 -19.73
N SER A 34 -2.79 -5.78 -19.22
CA SER A 34 -1.47 -5.22 -18.96
C SER A 34 -1.44 -4.56 -17.58
N PRO A 35 -0.27 -4.37 -16.96
CA PRO A 35 -0.15 -3.67 -15.69
C PRO A 35 -0.56 -2.20 -15.83
N ILE A 36 -1.26 -1.70 -14.82
CA ILE A 36 -1.66 -0.29 -14.71
C ILE A 36 -0.62 0.55 -13.96
N ALA A 37 0.25 -0.10 -13.21
CA ALA A 37 1.39 0.50 -12.52
C ALA A 37 2.48 -0.55 -12.29
N ALA A 38 3.71 -0.08 -12.15
CA ALA A 38 4.81 -0.86 -11.60
C ALA A 38 5.13 -0.30 -10.21
N VAL A 39 5.44 -1.20 -9.28
CA VAL A 39 6.02 -0.88 -7.97
C VAL A 39 7.45 -1.38 -7.93
N SER A 40 8.21 -1.00 -6.89
CA SER A 40 9.65 -1.25 -6.75
C SER A 40 10.09 -2.66 -7.18
N LEU A 41 9.29 -3.68 -6.87
CA LEU A 41 9.57 -5.08 -7.19
C LEU A 41 8.44 -5.81 -7.94
N GLY A 42 7.33 -5.15 -8.30
CA GLY A 42 6.15 -5.85 -8.80
C GLY A 42 5.31 -5.06 -9.79
N GLN A 43 4.24 -5.70 -10.25
CA GLN A 43 3.27 -5.14 -11.19
C GLN A 43 1.88 -5.10 -10.57
N VAL A 44 1.15 -4.02 -10.86
CA VAL A 44 -0.22 -3.77 -10.38
C VAL A 44 -1.18 -4.03 -11.52
N TYR A 45 -2.15 -4.92 -11.30
CA TYR A 45 -3.24 -5.19 -12.22
C TYR A 45 -4.56 -4.77 -11.60
N LYS A 46 -5.45 -4.18 -12.40
CA LYS A 46 -6.82 -3.88 -11.97
C LYS A 46 -7.71 -5.06 -12.33
N ALA A 47 -8.38 -5.64 -11.36
CA ALA A 47 -9.27 -6.78 -11.58
C ALA A 47 -10.63 -6.57 -10.91
N ARG A 48 -11.59 -7.44 -11.21
CA ARG A 48 -12.90 -7.50 -10.58
C ARG A 48 -13.20 -8.94 -10.22
N LEU A 49 -13.59 -9.20 -8.98
CA LEU A 49 -13.88 -10.55 -8.48
C LEU A 49 -15.25 -11.06 -8.97
N LYS A 50 -15.37 -12.38 -9.22
CA LYS A 50 -16.63 -13.00 -9.68
C LYS A 50 -17.70 -13.11 -8.60
N TYR A 51 -17.32 -13.39 -7.35
CA TYR A 51 -18.26 -13.62 -6.25
C TYR A 51 -17.60 -13.26 -4.91
N SER A 52 -17.80 -12.03 -4.44
CA SER A 52 -17.72 -11.72 -3.01
C SER A 52 -19.11 -11.23 -2.60
N GLY A 53 -19.67 -11.79 -1.54
CA GLY A 53 -21.07 -11.68 -1.15
C GLY A 53 -21.58 -10.29 -0.73
N ASN A 54 -21.00 -9.20 -1.22
CA ASN A 54 -21.58 -7.88 -1.42
C ASN A 54 -20.50 -6.99 -2.07
N LEU A 55 -20.88 -6.30 -3.16
CA LEU A 55 -20.10 -5.35 -3.97
C LEU A 55 -19.17 -5.95 -5.04
N LEU A 56 -19.42 -5.55 -6.29
CA LEU A 56 -18.50 -5.61 -7.43
C LEU A 56 -17.28 -4.71 -7.13
N SER A 57 -16.41 -5.14 -6.22
CA SER A 57 -15.20 -4.38 -5.89
C SER A 57 -14.19 -4.58 -7.01
N ASP A 58 -13.80 -3.48 -7.65
CA ASP A 58 -12.53 -3.47 -8.35
C ASP A 58 -11.43 -3.74 -7.30
N VAL A 59 -10.43 -4.56 -7.63
CA VAL A 59 -9.32 -4.93 -6.75
C VAL A 59 -7.99 -4.69 -7.45
N VAL A 60 -6.97 -4.38 -6.66
CA VAL A 60 -5.56 -4.39 -7.07
C VAL A 60 -5.03 -5.80 -6.86
N ALA A 61 -4.43 -6.41 -7.89
CA ALA A 61 -3.52 -7.53 -7.74
C ALA A 61 -2.08 -7.04 -7.95
N LEU A 62 -1.28 -7.08 -6.89
CA LEU A 62 0.17 -6.84 -6.92
C LEU A 62 0.89 -8.19 -7.08
N MET A 63 1.75 -8.31 -8.09
CA MET A 63 2.46 -9.56 -8.44
C MET A 63 3.95 -9.31 -8.65
N ASP A 64 4.82 -10.18 -8.12
CA ASP A 64 6.28 -10.13 -8.26
C ASP A 64 6.86 -11.51 -8.65
N GLU A 65 7.74 -11.55 -9.67
CA GLU A 65 8.60 -12.69 -10.02
C GLU A 65 10.13 -12.37 -9.99
N LEU A 66 10.53 -11.11 -9.74
CA LEU A 66 11.92 -10.68 -9.60
C LEU A 66 12.56 -11.16 -8.27
N ALA A 67 11.75 -11.60 -7.31
CA ALA A 67 12.16 -12.09 -6.00
C ALA A 67 13.08 -13.33 -5.98
N ARG A 68 13.42 -13.95 -7.12
CA ARG A 68 14.29 -15.14 -7.09
C ARG A 68 15.77 -14.84 -6.84
N ARG A 69 16.24 -13.57 -6.92
CA ARG A 69 17.69 -13.29 -6.88
C ARG A 69 18.19 -12.18 -5.95
N VAL A 70 17.37 -11.28 -5.41
CA VAL A 70 17.92 -10.12 -4.67
C VAL A 70 17.49 -10.02 -3.21
N TYR A 71 16.33 -10.55 -2.81
CA TYR A 71 15.96 -10.52 -1.39
C TYR A 71 15.40 -11.84 -0.90
N GLN A 72 16.00 -12.31 0.20
CA GLN A 72 15.34 -13.23 1.11
C GLN A 72 14.05 -12.54 1.62
N GLU A 73 12.92 -13.18 1.34
CA GLU A 73 11.63 -13.04 2.03
C GLU A 73 10.82 -11.75 1.84
N LEU A 74 10.42 -11.42 0.60
CA LEU A 74 9.18 -10.63 0.41
C LEU A 74 7.99 -11.57 0.69
N ASN A 75 7.11 -11.19 1.61
CA ASN A 75 5.93 -11.95 1.97
C ASN A 75 4.71 -11.02 2.02
N TYR A 76 3.90 -11.02 0.97
CA TYR A 76 2.71 -10.17 0.88
C TYR A 76 1.64 -10.48 1.94
N VAL A 77 1.68 -11.66 2.57
CA VAL A 77 0.85 -11.93 3.76
C VAL A 77 1.23 -10.98 4.90
N GLN A 78 2.53 -10.73 5.10
CA GLN A 78 3.00 -9.80 6.12
C GLN A 78 2.60 -8.36 5.79
N GLU A 79 2.73 -7.96 4.52
CA GLU A 79 2.31 -6.64 4.07
C GLU A 79 0.79 -6.43 4.25
N GLY A 80 -0.04 -7.41 3.88
CA GLY A 80 -1.48 -7.36 4.14
C GLY A 80 -1.82 -7.28 5.64
N GLN A 81 -1.02 -7.91 6.50
CA GLN A 81 -1.20 -7.81 7.96
C GLN A 81 -0.84 -6.41 8.46
N ASN A 82 0.22 -5.82 7.91
CA ASN A 82 0.62 -4.45 8.20
C ASN A 82 -0.48 -3.47 7.74
N ALA A 83 -1.05 -3.66 6.55
CA ALA A 83 -2.19 -2.87 6.05
C ALA A 83 -3.37 -2.92 7.01
N ARG A 84 -3.77 -4.13 7.46
CA ARG A 84 -4.86 -4.29 8.43
C ARG A 84 -4.56 -3.61 9.77
N ARG A 85 -3.31 -3.65 10.23
CA ARG A 85 -2.88 -2.95 11.46
C ARG A 85 -2.92 -1.44 11.26
N PHE A 86 -2.47 -0.95 10.11
CA PHE A 86 -2.52 0.46 9.73
C PHE A 86 -3.97 0.97 9.68
N LYS A 87 -4.88 0.21 9.05
CA LYS A 87 -6.30 0.53 9.02
C LYS A 87 -6.90 0.70 10.42
N LYS A 88 -6.53 -0.17 11.36
CA LYS A 88 -6.95 -0.06 12.76
C LYS A 88 -6.35 1.15 13.46
N LEU A 89 -5.08 1.46 13.20
CA LEU A 89 -4.36 2.60 13.79
C LEU A 89 -5.01 3.94 13.42
N TYR A 90 -5.55 4.03 12.20
CA TYR A 90 -6.17 5.26 11.68
C TYR A 90 -7.69 5.19 11.61
N ALA A 91 -8.33 4.24 12.29
CA ALA A 91 -9.79 4.09 12.27
C ALA A 91 -10.55 5.33 12.81
N ASP A 92 -9.88 6.16 13.61
CA ASP A 92 -10.40 7.43 14.15
C ASP A 92 -10.15 8.64 13.21
N LYS A 93 -9.42 8.47 12.11
CA LYS A 93 -9.08 9.54 11.16
C LYS A 93 -9.88 9.39 9.87
N GLN A 94 -10.86 10.27 9.67
CA GLN A 94 -11.72 10.25 8.49
C GLN A 94 -10.98 10.60 7.19
N ASP A 95 -9.85 11.30 7.31
CA ASP A 95 -9.05 11.81 6.21
C ASP A 95 -7.98 10.80 5.73
N VAL A 96 -7.89 9.62 6.36
CA VAL A 96 -6.97 8.55 5.99
C VAL A 96 -7.77 7.36 5.47
N LEU A 97 -7.33 6.81 4.35
CA LEU A 97 -7.94 5.64 3.73
C LEU A 97 -6.90 4.51 3.60
N VAL A 98 -7.35 3.30 3.91
CA VAL A 98 -6.56 2.07 3.79
C VAL A 98 -7.45 1.01 3.14
N PRO A 99 -7.04 0.43 2.01
CA PRO A 99 -7.84 -0.55 1.30
C PRO A 99 -8.08 -1.80 2.15
N ASP A 100 -9.24 -2.42 1.99
CA ASP A 100 -9.47 -3.75 2.55
C ASP A 100 -8.64 -4.83 1.84
N ILE A 101 -8.11 -5.78 2.60
CA ILE A 101 -7.35 -6.92 2.07
C ILE A 101 -8.29 -8.10 1.83
N PHE A 102 -8.22 -8.67 0.63
CA PHE A 102 -8.97 -9.86 0.23
C PHE A 102 -8.10 -11.10 0.47
N TRP A 103 -8.22 -11.66 1.68
CA TRP A 103 -7.36 -12.74 2.16
C TRP A 103 -7.47 -14.05 1.38
N ASP A 104 -8.67 -14.37 0.87
CA ASP A 104 -8.88 -15.56 0.04
C ASP A 104 -8.11 -15.49 -1.30
N TYR A 105 -7.66 -14.28 -1.68
CA TYR A 105 -6.91 -14.00 -2.89
C TYR A 105 -5.52 -13.39 -2.60
N THR A 106 -4.99 -13.59 -1.40
CA THR A 106 -3.66 -13.10 -0.99
C THR A 106 -2.76 -14.27 -0.61
N SER A 107 -1.55 -14.30 -1.16
CA SER A 107 -0.48 -15.27 -0.84
C SER A 107 0.81 -14.55 -0.44
N SER A 108 1.92 -15.27 -0.33
CA SER A 108 3.23 -14.64 -0.14
C SER A 108 3.73 -13.88 -1.37
N LYS A 109 3.18 -14.15 -2.57
CA LYS A 109 3.58 -13.52 -3.85
C LYS A 109 2.47 -12.78 -4.59
N VAL A 110 1.24 -12.83 -4.07
CA VAL A 110 0.10 -12.08 -4.59
C VAL A 110 -0.54 -11.30 -3.44
N LEU A 111 -0.61 -9.97 -3.54
CA LEU A 111 -1.42 -9.15 -2.63
C LEU A 111 -2.68 -8.69 -3.35
N THR A 112 -3.85 -9.04 -2.82
CA THR A 112 -5.14 -8.57 -3.34
C THR A 112 -5.81 -7.62 -2.35
N MET A 113 -6.10 -6.40 -2.80
CA MET A 113 -6.70 -5.37 -1.97
C MET A 113 -7.73 -4.53 -2.72
N GLU A 114 -8.57 -3.80 -1.99
CA GLU A 114 -9.59 -2.89 -2.52
C GLU A 114 -8.97 -1.86 -3.47
N TRP A 115 -9.61 -1.67 -4.63
CA TRP A 115 -9.22 -0.61 -5.55
C TRP A 115 -9.62 0.76 -5.01
N ILE A 116 -8.64 1.65 -4.87
CA ILE A 116 -8.87 3.03 -4.48
C ILE A 116 -8.70 3.94 -5.70
N GLU A 117 -9.77 4.66 -6.05
CA GLU A 117 -9.69 5.73 -7.04
C GLU A 117 -9.00 6.96 -6.44
N GLY A 118 -8.01 7.49 -7.15
CA GLY A 118 -7.29 8.67 -6.68
C GLY A 118 -6.14 9.10 -7.58
N THR A 119 -5.58 10.25 -7.27
CA THR A 119 -4.44 10.85 -7.97
C THR A 119 -3.18 10.70 -7.14
N LYS A 120 -2.10 10.20 -7.74
CA LYS A 120 -0.80 10.08 -7.04
C LYS A 120 -0.37 11.42 -6.45
N LEU A 121 0.15 11.40 -5.22
CA LEU A 121 0.46 12.61 -4.47
C LEU A 121 1.54 13.47 -5.14
N ASN A 122 2.40 12.87 -5.97
CA ASN A 122 3.40 13.57 -6.77
C ASN A 122 2.83 14.31 -8.01
N HIS A 123 1.55 14.16 -8.34
CA HIS A 123 0.90 14.83 -9.46
C HIS A 123 0.12 16.07 -9.00
N GLN A 124 0.83 17.05 -8.43
CA GLN A 124 0.24 18.28 -7.86
C GLN A 124 -0.77 18.98 -8.80
N ALA A 125 -0.42 19.20 -10.06
CA ALA A 125 -1.31 19.89 -11.00
C ALA A 125 -2.63 19.15 -11.24
N ALA A 126 -2.65 17.82 -11.13
CA ALA A 126 -3.87 17.02 -11.25
C ALA A 126 -4.73 17.09 -9.98
N ILE A 127 -4.10 17.17 -8.81
CA ILE A 127 -4.78 17.37 -7.51
C ILE A 127 -5.44 18.75 -7.45
N GLU A 128 -4.72 19.80 -7.86
CA GLU A 128 -5.23 21.16 -7.87
C GLU A 128 -6.43 21.32 -8.83
N LYS A 129 -6.42 20.60 -9.96
CA LYS A 129 -7.57 20.56 -10.90
C LYS A 129 -8.84 19.93 -10.29
N GLN A 130 -8.70 19.11 -9.24
CA GLN A 130 -9.83 18.57 -8.49
C GLN A 130 -10.37 19.56 -7.45
N GLY A 131 -9.74 20.73 -7.29
CA GLY A 131 -10.08 21.72 -6.27
C GLY A 131 -9.49 21.40 -4.89
N LEU A 132 -8.61 20.40 -4.79
CA LEU A 132 -7.94 20.02 -3.56
C LEU A 132 -6.67 20.85 -3.35
N LYS A 133 -6.32 21.12 -2.10
CA LYS A 133 -5.07 21.77 -1.73
C LYS A 133 -4.04 20.71 -1.36
N VAL A 134 -2.93 20.65 -2.09
CA VAL A 134 -1.83 19.70 -1.80
C VAL A 134 -1.31 19.85 -0.37
N LEU A 135 -1.26 21.08 0.16
CA LEU A 135 -0.82 21.32 1.53
C LEU A 135 -1.69 20.63 2.59
N ASP A 136 -3.00 20.51 2.37
CA ASP A 136 -3.90 19.85 3.32
C ASP A 136 -3.59 18.34 3.38
N LEU A 137 -3.34 17.73 2.21
CA LEU A 137 -2.94 16.32 2.07
C LEU A 137 -1.56 16.05 2.67
N VAL A 138 -0.60 16.95 2.46
CA VAL A 138 0.74 16.88 3.07
C VAL A 138 0.64 16.97 4.59
N ASN A 139 -0.21 17.85 5.11
CA ASN A 139 -0.44 17.97 6.56
C ASN A 139 -0.99 16.66 7.14
N ILE A 140 -1.94 15.99 6.46
CA ILE A 140 -2.41 14.65 6.87
C ILE A 140 -1.24 13.66 6.91
N GLY A 141 -0.41 13.63 5.86
CA GLY A 141 0.77 12.77 5.80
C GLY A 141 1.76 12.98 6.94
N ILE A 142 2.04 14.24 7.29
CA ILE A 142 2.91 14.60 8.43
C ILE A 142 2.31 14.09 9.74
N GLN A 143 1.01 14.28 9.97
CA GLN A 143 0.32 13.79 11.18
C GLN A 143 0.39 12.27 11.28
N CYS A 144 0.22 11.55 10.16
CA CYS A 144 0.39 10.10 10.11
C CYS A 144 1.82 9.68 10.48
N SER A 145 2.83 10.31 9.89
CA SER A 145 4.24 10.01 10.19
C SER A 145 4.58 10.23 11.67
N LEU A 146 4.12 11.33 12.26
CA LEU A 146 4.32 11.62 13.69
C LEU A 146 3.61 10.60 14.58
N ARG A 147 2.39 10.18 14.24
CA ARG A 147 1.64 9.18 15.01
C ARG A 147 2.34 7.82 15.01
N GLN A 148 2.85 7.39 13.86
CA GLN A 148 3.65 6.15 13.76
C GLN A 148 4.86 6.20 14.70
N HIS A 149 5.52 7.36 14.75
CA HIS A 149 6.70 7.59 15.57
C HIS A 149 6.39 7.52 17.07
N LEU A 150 5.34 8.21 17.51
CA LEU A 150 5.03 8.39 18.92
C LEU A 150 4.31 7.18 19.56
N GLU A 151 3.48 6.47 18.80
CA GLU A 151 2.56 5.50 19.42
C GLU A 151 3.05 4.05 19.39
N TYR A 152 3.85 3.59 18.40
CA TYR A 152 3.99 2.14 18.21
C TYR A 152 5.35 1.55 17.82
N GLY A 153 6.39 2.32 17.56
CA GLY A 153 7.71 1.72 17.32
C GLY A 153 7.85 0.96 15.99
N TYR A 154 7.00 1.25 15.01
CA TYR A 154 7.06 0.72 13.64
C TYR A 154 6.98 1.90 12.65
N PHE A 155 7.83 1.88 11.61
CA PHE A 155 7.79 2.86 10.53
C PHE A 155 7.18 2.24 9.28
N HIS A 156 6.38 3.03 8.56
CA HIS A 156 6.27 2.83 7.12
C HIS A 156 7.62 3.24 6.52
N SER A 157 8.36 2.27 5.99
CA SER A 157 9.79 2.45 5.71
C SER A 157 10.08 3.40 4.56
N ASP A 158 9.10 3.63 3.68
CA ASP A 158 9.21 4.57 2.58
C ASP A 158 7.83 5.15 2.22
N PRO A 159 7.39 6.28 2.81
CA PRO A 159 6.20 7.00 2.35
C PRO A 159 6.46 7.70 1.02
N HIS A 160 6.92 6.95 0.02
CA HIS A 160 7.16 7.46 -1.31
C HIS A 160 5.83 8.01 -1.85
N PRO A 161 5.78 9.27 -2.30
CA PRO A 161 4.53 9.90 -2.78
C PRO A 161 3.84 9.13 -3.92
N GLY A 162 4.55 8.22 -4.59
CA GLY A 162 4.00 7.32 -5.60
C GLY A 162 3.08 6.21 -5.08
N ASN A 163 3.16 5.87 -3.79
CA ASN A 163 2.34 4.85 -3.11
C ASN A 163 1.23 5.48 -2.25
N ILE A 164 1.01 6.78 -2.43
CA ILE A 164 -0.02 7.56 -1.73
C ILE A 164 -0.92 8.22 -2.77
N LEU A 165 -2.22 8.07 -2.61
CA LEU A 165 -3.23 8.71 -3.47
C LEU A 165 -3.99 9.80 -2.72
N ALA A 166 -4.26 10.89 -3.41
CA ALA A 166 -5.31 11.84 -3.08
C ALA A 166 -6.63 11.34 -3.67
N THR A 167 -7.61 11.00 -2.83
CA THR A 167 -8.94 10.60 -3.32
C THR A 167 -9.74 11.83 -3.75
N PRO A 168 -10.76 11.69 -4.62
CA PRO A 168 -11.62 12.80 -5.02
C PRO A 168 -12.33 13.50 -3.84
N GLU A 169 -12.54 12.78 -2.73
CA GLU A 169 -13.14 13.29 -1.50
C GLU A 169 -12.15 14.05 -0.61
N GLY A 170 -10.88 14.15 -1.02
CA GLY A 170 -9.83 14.84 -0.26
C GLY A 170 -9.16 14.00 0.83
N LYS A 171 -9.27 12.67 0.76
CA LYS A 171 -8.58 11.76 1.69
C LYS A 171 -7.19 11.37 1.18
N LEU A 172 -6.34 10.96 2.11
CA LEU A 172 -5.02 10.40 1.83
C LEU A 172 -5.09 8.86 1.92
N ALA A 173 -4.99 8.19 0.78
CA ALA A 173 -4.99 6.73 0.71
C ALA A 173 -3.58 6.15 0.64
N PHE A 174 -3.26 5.19 1.50
CA PHE A 174 -1.99 4.47 1.52
C PHE A 174 -2.13 3.14 0.76
N LEU A 175 -1.16 2.81 -0.09
CA LEU A 175 -1.15 1.59 -0.90
C LEU A 175 0.04 0.66 -0.64
N ASP A 176 1.03 1.13 0.11
CA ASP A 176 2.20 0.39 0.52
C ASP A 176 2.21 0.36 2.05
N PHE A 177 2.52 -0.81 2.59
CA PHE A 177 2.53 -1.07 4.03
C PHE A 177 3.76 -1.87 4.44
N ASP A 178 4.84 -1.79 3.67
CA ASP A 178 6.10 -2.34 4.12
C ASP A 178 6.59 -1.58 5.36
N VAL A 179 6.97 -2.34 6.39
CA VAL A 179 7.36 -1.79 7.68
C VAL A 179 8.70 -2.37 8.12
N SER A 180 9.58 -1.49 8.57
CA SER A 180 10.78 -1.88 9.30
C SER A 180 10.58 -1.62 10.79
N PRO A 181 10.94 -2.56 11.67
CA PRO A 181 10.90 -2.34 13.11
C PRO A 181 11.88 -1.22 13.48
N ILE A 182 11.49 -0.37 14.44
CA ILE A 182 12.44 0.59 15.01
C ILE A 182 13.54 -0.20 15.73
N VAL A 183 14.79 -0.01 15.30
CA VAL A 183 15.94 -0.53 16.04
C VAL A 183 15.88 0.04 17.46
N PRO A 184 15.93 -0.79 18.52
CA PRO A 184 15.73 -0.34 19.92
C PRO A 184 16.54 0.91 20.31
N THR A 185 17.72 1.08 19.71
CA THR A 185 18.60 2.24 19.90
C THR A 185 17.98 3.57 19.49
N LEU A 186 17.21 3.62 18.39
CA LEU A 186 16.53 4.84 17.95
C LEU A 186 15.36 5.18 18.86
N LYS A 187 14.58 4.17 19.28
CA LYS A 187 13.49 4.35 20.25
C LYS A 187 14.03 4.97 21.55
N ASN A 188 15.12 4.41 22.08
CA ASN A 188 15.75 4.92 23.31
C ASN A 188 16.29 6.35 23.15
N PHE A 189 16.89 6.68 22.00
CA PHE A 189 17.38 8.04 21.74
C PHE A 189 16.25 9.10 21.77
N PHE A 190 15.09 8.78 21.18
CA PHE A 190 13.94 9.69 21.19
C PHE A 190 13.24 9.73 22.56
N ASP A 191 13.12 8.60 23.26
CA ASP A 191 12.63 8.56 24.64
C ASP A 191 13.52 9.44 25.55
N ASP A 192 14.84 9.39 25.37
CA ASP A 192 15.81 10.23 26.09
C ASP A 192 15.71 11.72 25.70
N ALA A 193 15.49 12.03 24.42
CA ALA A 193 15.32 13.40 23.92
C ALA A 193 14.00 14.06 24.41
N LEU A 194 12.91 13.30 24.46
CA LEU A 194 11.62 13.75 24.99
C LEU A 194 11.70 13.95 26.51
N ASN A 195 12.28 12.99 27.24
CA ASN A 195 12.42 13.08 28.70
C ASN A 195 13.41 14.15 29.18
N SER A 196 14.45 14.45 28.39
CA SER A 196 15.39 15.55 28.68
C SER A 196 14.78 16.93 28.44
N SER A 197 13.76 17.03 27.58
CA SER A 197 13.00 18.26 27.33
C SER A 197 11.99 18.56 28.44
N THR A 198 11.51 17.55 29.17
CA THR A 198 10.58 17.72 30.31
C THR A 198 11.30 18.05 31.63
N LYS A 199 12.62 17.83 31.73
CA LYS A 199 13.42 18.11 32.94
C LYS A 199 14.01 19.54 33.02
N ARG A 200 13.62 20.45 32.12
CA ARG A 200 13.95 21.89 32.21
C ARG A 200 12.71 22.71 32.54
N GLN A 201 12.18 22.54 33.75
CA GLN A 201 11.40 23.55 34.48
C GLN A 201 11.79 23.50 35.95
#